data_AF-A0A968F3X6-F1
#
_entry.id   AF-A0A968F3X6-F1
#
_cell.length_a   1.000
_cell.length_b   1.000
_cell.length_c   1.000
_cell.angle_alpha   90.00
_cell.angle_beta   90.00
_cell.angle_gamma   90.00
#
_symmetry.space_group_name_H-M   'P 1'
#
loop_
_entity.id
_entity.type
_entity.pdbx_description
1 polymer ?
#
loop_
_entity_poly.entity_id
_entity_poly.type
_entity_poly.pdbx_seq_one_letter_code
_entity_poly.pdbx_strand_id
1 'polypeptide(L)'
;FISYSRKDVDFAEKLEKALENYKPPKGLYVPHRNLDVFRDVTDMTGVEYFHAIEEHLSNSAKLILICSPNARHSKSVNDEIRRFVKLHGAENIIPILLAGIPNNETYPGQSAQKAFPEALCEVMKMPLATSYRNFNPKKDKIDKGKFEVAWHNVLANLYNLGRDVVEQREKKRQQRLRKRRTALLIIVPNLALILIFISIGIYEGVKSGRMLNVEAYHNAELAEEFTQREYQAFSDFS
;
A
#
# COMPACT_ATOMS: atom_id res chain seq x y z
N PHE A 1 19.78 6.63 -1.70
CA PHE A 1 20.62 5.96 -0.70
C PHE A 1 19.96 5.98 0.67
N ILE A 2 19.95 4.86 1.41
CA ILE A 2 19.58 4.79 2.84
C ILE A 2 20.86 4.59 3.65
N SER A 3 21.19 5.55 4.50
CA SER A 3 22.31 5.48 5.46
C SER A 3 21.79 5.25 6.87
N TYR A 4 22.34 4.25 7.56
CA TYR A 4 21.91 3.84 8.89
C TYR A 4 23.01 3.08 9.63
N SER A 5 22.87 2.94 10.95
CA SER A 5 23.73 2.03 11.72
C SER A 5 23.17 0.60 11.62
N ARG A 6 24.00 -0.43 11.46
CA ARG A 6 23.59 -1.85 11.46
C ARG A 6 22.65 -2.25 12.60
N LYS A 7 22.80 -1.64 13.78
CA LYS A 7 21.92 -1.90 14.93
C LYS A 7 20.45 -1.49 14.70
N ASP A 8 20.19 -0.75 13.63
CA ASP A 8 18.87 -0.24 13.23
C ASP A 8 18.34 -0.94 11.95
N VAL A 9 18.91 -2.10 11.57
CA VAL A 9 18.61 -2.82 10.31
C VAL A 9 17.15 -3.19 10.12
N ASP A 10 16.47 -3.61 11.19
CA ASP A 10 15.05 -4.02 11.11
C ASP A 10 14.15 -2.89 10.58
N PHE A 11 14.47 -1.64 10.94
CA PHE A 11 13.76 -0.47 10.44
C PHE A 11 14.18 -0.14 9.01
N ALA A 12 15.49 -0.17 8.72
CA ALA A 12 16.04 0.14 7.40
C ALA A 12 15.47 -0.79 6.31
N GLU A 13 15.40 -2.10 6.54
CA GLU A 13 14.82 -3.06 5.59
C GLU A 13 13.33 -2.82 5.34
N LYS A 14 12.59 -2.47 6.40
CA LYS A 14 11.15 -2.17 6.27
C LYS A 14 10.93 -0.87 5.49
N LEU A 15 11.78 0.13 5.73
CA LEU A 15 11.72 1.40 5.02
C LEU A 15 12.06 1.23 3.54
N GLU A 16 13.14 0.51 3.23
CA GLU A 16 13.53 0.11 1.87
C GLU A 16 12.35 -0.54 1.14
N LYS A 17 11.80 -1.63 1.70
CA LYS A 17 10.65 -2.33 1.11
C LYS A 17 9.44 -1.41 0.92
N ALA A 18 9.17 -0.51 1.86
CA ALA A 18 8.04 0.43 1.74
C ALA A 18 8.26 1.44 0.61
N LEU A 19 9.48 1.94 0.44
CA LEU A 19 9.85 2.90 -0.60
C LEU A 19 9.85 2.25 -2.00
N GLU A 20 10.42 1.06 -2.15
CA GLU A 20 10.42 0.32 -3.41
C GLU A 20 8.99 -0.04 -3.87
N ASN A 21 8.12 -0.41 -2.93
CA ASN A 21 6.73 -0.73 -3.22
C ASN A 21 5.85 0.51 -3.42
N TYR A 22 6.37 1.72 -3.14
CA TYR A 22 5.61 2.94 -3.33
C TYR A 22 5.65 3.37 -4.80
N LYS A 23 4.46 3.44 -5.39
CA LYS A 23 4.24 4.07 -6.70
C LYS A 23 3.43 5.36 -6.53
N PRO A 24 3.95 6.53 -6.94
CA PRO A 24 3.22 7.79 -6.84
C PRO A 24 1.85 7.72 -7.53
N PRO A 25 0.75 8.17 -6.89
CA PRO A 25 -0.55 8.24 -7.53
C PRO A 25 -0.55 9.16 -8.75
N LYS A 26 -1.35 8.78 -9.77
CA LYS A 26 -1.64 9.65 -10.93
C LYS A 26 -2.15 11.01 -10.45
N GLY A 27 -1.47 12.10 -10.85
CA GLY A 27 -1.80 13.47 -10.47
C GLY A 27 -0.91 14.11 -9.40
N LEU A 28 0.13 13.42 -8.93
CA LEU A 28 1.35 14.07 -8.47
C LEU A 28 2.24 14.33 -9.69
N TYR A 29 2.77 15.55 -9.84
CA TYR A 29 3.67 15.92 -10.93
C TYR A 29 5.10 15.41 -10.67
N VAL A 30 5.23 14.09 -10.56
CA VAL A 30 6.47 13.37 -10.27
C VAL A 30 6.54 12.12 -11.16
N PRO A 31 7.74 11.55 -11.40
CA PRO A 31 7.87 10.32 -12.17
C PRO A 31 6.97 9.20 -11.62
N HIS A 32 6.08 8.66 -12.46
CA HIS A 32 5.15 7.58 -12.09
C HIS A 32 5.80 6.19 -12.16
N ARG A 33 6.96 6.06 -11.52
CA ARG A 33 7.74 4.81 -11.40
C ARG A 33 7.99 4.47 -9.92
N ASN A 34 8.39 3.23 -9.68
CA ASN A 34 8.89 2.81 -8.38
C ASN A 34 10.22 3.51 -8.08
N LEU A 35 10.50 3.72 -6.79
CA LEU A 35 11.79 4.21 -6.36
C LEU A 35 12.83 3.09 -6.49
N ASP A 36 13.99 3.44 -7.01
CA ASP A 36 15.19 2.62 -6.92
C ASP A 36 15.93 3.00 -5.64
N VAL A 37 16.04 2.04 -4.72
CA VAL A 37 16.49 2.28 -3.36
C VAL A 37 17.72 1.43 -3.09
N PHE A 38 18.86 2.10 -2.94
CA PHE A 38 20.05 1.46 -2.41
C PHE A 38 20.09 1.58 -0.89
N ARG A 39 20.20 0.45 -0.19
CA ARG A 39 20.51 0.35 1.24
C ARG A 39 21.87 -0.31 1.40
N ASP A 40 22.77 0.31 2.16
CA ASP A 40 24.05 -0.31 2.46
C ASP A 40 23.89 -1.45 3.48
N VAL A 41 24.33 -2.65 3.13
CA VAL A 41 24.19 -3.85 3.99
C VAL A 41 25.53 -4.21 4.65
N THR A 42 26.61 -3.53 4.29
CA THR A 42 27.96 -4.01 4.58
C THR A 42 28.65 -3.14 5.63
N ASP A 43 29.55 -3.74 6.39
CA ASP A 43 30.40 -3.05 7.37
C ASP A 43 31.88 -3.31 7.06
N MET A 44 32.17 -3.66 5.81
CA MET A 44 33.49 -4.11 5.39
C MET A 44 34.34 -2.92 4.98
N THR A 45 35.62 -2.98 5.35
CA THR A 45 36.63 -1.99 4.98
C THR A 45 37.44 -2.59 3.83
N GLY A 46 37.41 -1.94 2.67
CA GLY A 46 38.12 -2.40 1.47
C GLY A 46 38.02 -1.39 0.34
N VAL A 47 39.07 -1.28 -0.48
CA VAL A 47 39.18 -0.28 -1.56
C VAL A 47 38.06 -0.43 -2.59
N GLU A 48 37.73 -1.67 -2.99
CA GLU A 48 36.65 -1.97 -3.94
C GLU A 48 35.27 -1.57 -3.39
N TYR A 49 35.06 -1.78 -2.09
CA TYR A 49 33.83 -1.39 -1.42
C TYR A 49 33.70 0.14 -1.31
N PHE A 50 34.82 0.85 -1.06
CA PHE A 50 34.81 2.31 -1.11
C PHE A 50 34.43 2.85 -2.49
N HIS A 51 34.90 2.23 -3.58
CA HIS A 51 34.50 2.61 -4.93
C HIS A 51 33.01 2.32 -5.20
N ALA A 52 32.51 1.17 -4.78
CA ALA A 52 31.10 0.81 -4.93
C ALA A 52 30.17 1.75 -4.16
N ILE A 53 30.50 2.09 -2.90
CA ILE A 53 29.74 3.09 -2.13
C ILE A 53 29.74 4.43 -2.86
N GLU A 54 30.91 4.87 -3.33
CA GLU A 54 31.04 6.17 -4.00
C GLU A 54 30.13 6.24 -5.24
N GLU A 55 30.08 5.17 -6.03
CA GLU A 55 29.17 5.06 -7.18
C GLU A 55 27.69 5.13 -6.76
N HIS A 56 27.29 4.41 -5.71
CA HIS A 56 25.91 4.45 -5.22
C HIS A 56 25.53 5.81 -4.63
N LEU A 57 26.48 6.49 -3.96
CA LEU A 57 26.29 7.86 -3.48
C LEU A 57 26.18 8.83 -4.66
N SER A 58 27.05 8.75 -5.66
CA SER A 58 27.02 9.64 -6.84
C SER A 58 25.74 9.47 -7.66
N ASN A 59 25.25 8.24 -7.78
CA ASN A 59 24.04 7.93 -8.54
C ASN A 59 22.73 8.15 -7.75
N SER A 60 22.80 8.48 -6.45
CA SER A 60 21.63 8.70 -5.60
C SER A 60 21.18 10.16 -5.59
N ALA A 61 19.92 10.42 -5.92
CA ALA A 61 19.33 11.77 -5.85
C ALA A 61 19.06 12.28 -4.42
N LYS A 62 18.86 11.39 -3.45
CA LYS A 62 18.55 11.71 -2.05
C LYS A 62 19.26 10.74 -1.10
N LEU A 63 19.64 11.26 0.07
CA LEU A 63 20.15 10.47 1.20
C LEU A 63 19.09 10.41 2.31
N ILE A 64 18.46 9.26 2.53
CA ILE A 64 17.62 9.05 3.69
C ILE A 64 18.52 8.62 4.85
N LEU A 65 18.59 9.44 5.90
CA LEU A 65 19.46 9.20 7.04
C LEU A 65 18.65 8.75 8.27
N ILE A 66 18.84 7.51 8.70
CA ILE A 66 18.21 6.98 9.90
C ILE A 66 19.04 7.41 11.12
N CYS A 67 18.49 8.36 11.88
CA CYS A 67 19.08 8.94 13.08
C CYS A 67 18.66 8.15 14.33
N SER A 68 19.66 7.75 15.10
CA SER A 68 19.54 7.04 16.37
C SER A 68 20.83 7.26 17.18
N PRO A 69 20.85 6.99 18.50
CA PRO A 69 22.11 6.96 19.24
C PRO A 69 23.16 6.04 18.61
N ASN A 70 22.73 4.94 17.97
CA ASN A 70 23.65 4.03 17.27
C ASN A 70 24.26 4.70 16.04
N ALA A 71 23.44 5.35 15.21
CA ALA A 71 23.89 6.05 14.01
C ALA A 71 24.83 7.22 14.35
N ARG A 72 24.58 7.90 15.48
CA ARG A 72 25.45 8.98 15.96
C ARG A 72 26.90 8.53 16.15
N HIS A 73 27.10 7.32 16.65
CA HIS A 73 28.42 6.75 16.91
C HIS A 73 29.00 5.95 15.73
N SER A 74 28.30 5.86 14.60
CA SER A 74 28.75 5.11 13.43
C SER A 74 29.71 5.94 12.58
N LYS A 75 30.95 5.44 12.40
CA LYS A 75 31.94 6.07 11.52
C LYS A 75 31.49 6.06 10.05
N SER A 76 30.97 4.91 9.58
CA SER A 76 30.47 4.76 8.20
C SER A 76 29.39 5.79 7.87
N VAL A 77 28.40 5.94 8.76
CA VAL A 77 27.31 6.92 8.59
C VAL A 77 27.86 8.34 8.49
N ASN A 78 28.84 8.72 9.33
CA ASN A 78 29.45 10.04 9.25
C ASN A 78 30.22 10.23 7.92
N ASP A 79 30.93 9.21 7.46
CA ASP A 79 31.69 9.28 6.20
C ASP A 79 30.76 9.36 4.98
N GLU A 80 29.69 8.57 4.95
CA GLU A 80 28.64 8.63 3.92
C GLU A 80 27.99 10.01 3.85
N ILE A 81 27.64 10.61 5.00
CA ILE A 81 27.09 11.97 5.06
C ILE A 81 28.07 12.97 4.43
N ARG A 82 29.34 12.96 4.86
CA ARG A 82 30.34 13.91 4.35
C ARG A 82 30.56 13.77 2.85
N ARG A 83 30.57 12.53 2.33
CA ARG A 83 30.70 12.27 0.88
C ARG A 83 29.46 12.72 0.12
N PHE A 84 28.27 12.35 0.59
CA PHE A 84 27.02 12.73 -0.06
C PHE A 84 26.86 14.25 -0.14
N VAL A 85 27.20 14.98 0.93
CA VAL A 85 27.15 16.45 0.94
C VAL A 85 28.09 17.06 -0.09
N LYS A 86 29.30 16.50 -0.28
CA LYS A 86 30.24 16.96 -1.31
C LYS A 86 29.69 16.78 -2.73
N LEU A 87 28.92 15.72 -2.95
CA LEU A 87 28.37 15.38 -4.27
C LEU A 87 27.06 16.13 -4.57
N HIS A 88 26.17 16.23 -3.58
CA HIS A 88 24.77 16.60 -3.80
C HIS A 88 24.26 17.71 -2.88
N GLY A 89 25.06 18.23 -1.96
CA GLY A 89 24.61 19.22 -0.97
C GLY A 89 23.80 18.63 0.19
N ALA A 90 23.72 19.40 1.28
CA ALA A 90 23.05 18.97 2.51
C ALA A 90 21.52 18.96 2.37
N GLU A 91 20.94 19.82 1.53
CA GLU A 91 19.50 19.93 1.27
C GLU A 91 18.86 18.65 0.71
N ASN A 92 19.68 17.72 0.21
CA ASN A 92 19.25 16.43 -0.31
C ASN A 92 19.30 15.30 0.73
N ILE A 93 19.64 15.62 1.99
CA ILE A 93 19.55 14.70 3.12
C ILE A 93 18.16 14.79 3.74
N ILE A 94 17.56 13.64 4.02
CA ILE A 94 16.25 13.47 4.64
C ILE A 94 16.43 12.74 5.98
N PRO A 95 16.55 13.46 7.11
CA PRO A 95 16.72 12.83 8.41
C PRO A 95 15.42 12.17 8.90
N ILE A 96 15.54 10.94 9.41
CA ILE A 96 14.48 10.20 10.08
C ILE A 96 14.92 9.90 11.51
N LEU A 97 14.15 10.34 12.51
CA LEU A 97 14.44 10.08 13.92
C LEU A 97 13.81 8.76 14.35
N LEU A 98 14.60 7.69 14.43
CA LEU A 98 14.16 6.36 14.85
C LEU A 98 14.18 6.19 16.38
N ALA A 99 15.24 6.67 17.03
CA ALA A 99 15.43 6.56 18.47
C ALA A 99 16.24 7.75 19.01
N GLY A 100 16.24 7.92 20.33
CA GLY A 100 16.95 9.01 20.99
C GLY A 100 16.27 10.37 20.84
N ILE A 101 17.07 11.42 21.01
CA ILE A 101 16.64 12.81 21.10
C ILE A 101 17.44 13.63 20.07
N PRO A 102 16.80 14.55 19.32
CA PRO A 102 17.50 15.54 18.52
C PRO A 102 18.58 16.26 19.33
N ASN A 103 19.76 16.46 18.75
CA ASN A 103 20.91 16.96 19.51
C ASN A 103 20.68 18.37 20.11
N ASN A 104 19.84 19.17 19.46
CA ASN A 104 19.41 20.51 19.89
C ASN A 104 18.35 20.50 21.00
N GLU A 105 17.80 19.33 21.34
CA GLU A 105 16.78 19.15 22.38
C GLU A 105 17.33 18.43 23.64
N THR A 106 18.63 18.11 23.67
CA THR A 106 19.25 17.42 24.81
C THR A 106 19.74 18.35 25.90
N TYR A 107 19.60 17.92 27.15
CA TYR A 107 20.14 18.59 28.34
C TYR A 107 21.49 18.00 28.78
N PRO A 108 22.28 18.71 29.62
CA PRO A 108 23.45 18.14 30.28
C PRO A 108 23.13 16.78 30.93
N GLY A 109 24.00 15.78 30.73
CA GLY A 109 23.79 14.40 31.18
C GLY A 109 23.07 13.48 30.18
N GLN A 110 22.48 14.01 29.10
CA GLN A 110 21.78 13.21 28.09
C GLN A 110 22.60 12.94 26.81
N SER A 111 23.92 13.10 26.86
CA SER A 111 24.78 12.95 25.67
C SER A 111 24.61 11.59 25.00
N ALA A 112 24.44 10.51 25.77
CA ALA A 112 24.23 9.16 25.22
C ALA A 112 22.91 8.98 24.44
N GLN A 113 21.94 9.89 24.60
CA GLN A 113 20.63 9.81 23.93
C GLN A 113 20.57 10.66 22.64
N LYS A 114 21.58 11.47 22.36
CA LYS A 114 21.67 12.27 21.13
C LYS A 114 21.62 11.36 19.91
N ALA A 115 20.74 11.69 18.96
CA ALA A 115 20.44 10.85 17.82
C ALA A 115 21.11 11.29 16.50
N PHE A 116 21.49 12.56 16.39
CA PHE A 116 22.04 13.07 15.13
C PHE A 116 23.55 12.80 15.05
N PRO A 117 24.03 12.17 13.96
CA PRO A 117 25.45 12.05 13.66
C PRO A 117 26.14 13.41 13.63
N GLU A 118 27.42 13.42 14.01
CA GLU A 118 28.23 14.63 14.07
C GLU A 118 28.34 15.31 12.70
N ALA A 119 28.59 14.51 11.65
CA ALA A 119 28.62 14.99 10.27
C ALA A 119 27.32 15.66 9.81
N LEU A 120 26.15 15.22 10.34
CA LEU A 120 24.88 15.90 10.06
C LEU A 120 24.84 17.28 10.73
N CYS A 121 25.27 17.37 11.98
CA CYS A 121 25.31 18.63 12.72
C CYS A 121 26.36 19.62 12.17
N GLU A 122 27.44 19.14 11.56
CA GLU A 122 28.43 19.96 10.86
C GLU A 122 27.81 20.72 9.67
N VAL A 123 26.91 20.06 8.93
CA VAL A 123 26.36 20.58 7.66
C VAL A 123 24.95 21.17 7.79
N MET A 124 24.24 20.87 8.88
CA MET A 124 22.90 21.38 9.17
C MET A 124 22.82 21.94 10.60
N LYS A 125 22.59 23.25 10.72
CA LYS A 125 22.46 23.93 12.04
C LYS A 125 21.27 23.43 12.87
N MET A 126 20.13 23.20 12.22
CA MET A 126 18.91 22.71 12.89
C MET A 126 18.26 21.61 12.04
N PRO A 127 18.78 20.37 12.11
CA PRO A 127 18.24 19.26 11.33
C PRO A 127 16.80 18.97 11.77
N LEU A 128 15.86 19.06 10.84
CA LEU A 128 14.48 18.64 11.08
C LEU A 128 14.32 17.18 10.64
N ALA A 129 14.06 16.32 11.62
CA ALA A 129 13.91 14.89 11.38
C ALA A 129 12.45 14.45 11.45
N THR A 130 12.06 13.58 10.52
CA THR A 130 10.74 12.94 10.58
C THR A 130 10.75 11.86 11.65
N SER A 131 9.88 11.96 12.66
CA SER A 131 9.89 11.03 13.79
C SER A 131 9.22 9.69 13.47
N TYR A 132 9.99 8.63 13.63
CA TYR A 132 9.56 7.23 13.70
C TYR A 132 9.86 6.63 15.08
N ARG A 133 9.95 7.47 16.12
CA ARG A 133 10.21 7.00 17.49
C ARG A 133 9.16 5.99 17.94
N ASN A 134 9.58 5.05 18.78
CA ASN A 134 8.75 3.94 19.27
C ASN A 134 8.18 3.05 18.16
N PHE A 135 8.88 2.97 17.01
CA PHE A 135 8.57 2.00 15.97
C PHE A 135 8.90 0.59 16.45
N ASN A 136 7.91 -0.29 16.40
CA ASN A 136 8.06 -1.71 16.69
C ASN A 136 8.04 -2.50 15.37
N PRO A 137 9.18 -3.08 14.94
CA PRO A 137 9.26 -3.82 13.68
C PRO A 137 8.24 -4.95 13.55
N LYS A 138 7.80 -5.57 14.65
CA LYS A 138 6.86 -6.71 14.61
C LYS A 138 5.40 -6.29 14.45
N LYS A 139 5.04 -5.06 14.85
CA LYS A 139 3.64 -4.61 14.93
C LYS A 139 3.32 -3.46 13.99
N ASP A 140 4.27 -2.54 13.83
CA ASP A 140 4.05 -1.30 13.11
C ASP A 140 4.36 -1.44 11.62
N LYS A 141 3.69 -0.60 10.82
CA LYS A 141 3.94 -0.45 9.39
C LYS A 141 4.53 0.93 9.14
N ILE A 142 5.46 1.00 8.18
CA ILE A 142 6.15 2.25 7.82
C ILE A 142 5.17 3.28 7.25
N ASP A 143 4.21 2.83 6.45
CA ASP A 143 3.37 3.64 5.57
C ASP A 143 1.92 3.82 6.07
N LYS A 144 1.58 3.32 7.27
CA LYS A 144 0.19 3.24 7.76
C LYS A 144 0.08 3.44 9.27
N GLY A 145 -1.16 3.68 9.73
CA GLY A 145 -1.49 3.76 11.15
C GLY A 145 -0.84 4.98 11.79
N LYS A 146 -0.22 4.81 12.97
CA LYS A 146 0.40 5.92 13.70
C LYS A 146 1.54 6.62 12.95
N PHE A 147 2.12 5.98 11.93
CA PHE A 147 3.22 6.53 11.13
C PHE A 147 2.78 7.06 9.76
N GLU A 148 1.49 7.13 9.46
CA GLU A 148 1.00 7.65 8.17
C GLU A 148 1.45 9.10 7.91
N VAL A 149 1.41 9.96 8.94
CA VAL A 149 1.88 11.35 8.82
C VAL A 149 3.40 11.40 8.58
N ALA A 150 4.17 10.59 9.30
CA ALA A 150 5.61 10.49 9.13
C ALA A 150 5.97 10.00 7.71
N TRP A 151 5.24 9.01 7.20
CA TRP A 151 5.39 8.54 5.84
C TRP A 151 5.16 9.63 4.79
N HIS A 152 4.09 10.41 4.93
CA HIS A 152 3.83 11.55 4.02
C HIS A 152 4.93 12.60 4.08
N ASN A 153 5.54 12.86 5.25
CA ASN A 153 6.68 13.76 5.36
C ASN A 153 7.91 13.22 4.60
N VAL A 154 8.22 11.92 4.74
CA VAL A 154 9.33 11.29 4.01
C VAL A 154 9.12 11.42 2.51
N LEU A 155 7.92 11.08 2.02
CA LEU A 155 7.58 11.20 0.59
C LEU A 155 7.63 12.65 0.10
N ALA A 156 7.13 13.60 0.89
CA ALA A 156 7.18 15.02 0.57
C ALA A 156 8.62 15.50 0.37
N ASN A 157 9.52 15.15 1.30
CA ASN A 157 10.94 15.49 1.21
C ASN A 157 11.65 14.76 0.05
N LEU A 158 11.28 13.52 -0.24
CA LEU A 158 11.83 12.77 -1.38
C LEU A 158 11.50 13.42 -2.72
N TYR A 159 10.25 13.85 -2.88
CA TYR A 159 9.76 14.45 -4.13
C TYR A 159 9.88 15.98 -4.19
N ASN A 160 10.42 16.63 -3.14
CA ASN A 160 10.43 18.09 -2.99
C ASN A 160 9.03 18.72 -3.13
N LEU A 161 8.03 18.12 -2.48
CA LEU A 161 6.64 18.57 -2.50
C LEU A 161 6.18 19.06 -1.12
N GLY A 162 5.11 19.85 -1.09
CA GLY A 162 4.37 20.10 0.15
C GLY A 162 3.73 18.82 0.69
N ARG A 163 3.82 18.59 2.01
CA ARG A 163 3.21 17.43 2.67
C ARG A 163 1.71 17.34 2.41
N ASP A 164 1.02 18.47 2.44
CA ASP A 164 -0.41 18.59 2.18
C ASP A 164 -0.79 18.10 0.78
N VAL A 165 0.05 18.36 -0.23
CA VAL A 165 -0.13 17.85 -1.60
C VAL A 165 -0.07 16.33 -1.62
N VAL A 166 0.94 15.74 -0.97
CA VAL A 166 1.09 14.29 -0.86
C VAL A 166 -0.09 13.66 -0.12
N GLU A 167 -0.43 14.21 1.04
CA GLU A 167 -1.51 13.71 1.91
C GLU A 167 -2.88 13.77 1.22
N GLN A 168 -3.22 14.90 0.57
CA GLN A 168 -4.47 15.03 -0.16
C GLN A 168 -4.58 14.02 -1.30
N ARG A 169 -3.48 13.79 -2.04
CA ARG A 169 -3.45 12.83 -3.14
C ARG A 169 -3.55 11.40 -2.64
N GLU A 170 -2.89 11.08 -1.53
CA GLU A 170 -2.96 9.77 -0.92
C GLU A 170 -4.36 9.48 -0.35
N LYS A 171 -4.98 10.44 0.35
CA LYS A 171 -6.38 10.32 0.80
C LYS A 171 -7.33 10.06 -0.37
N LYS A 172 -7.17 10.78 -1.49
CA LYS A 172 -7.96 10.55 -2.71
C LYS A 172 -7.71 9.16 -3.29
N ARG A 173 -6.47 8.66 -3.29
CA ARG A 173 -6.14 7.28 -3.69
C ARG A 173 -6.85 6.26 -2.79
N GLN A 174 -6.74 6.41 -1.48
CA GLN A 174 -7.38 5.52 -0.51
C GLN A 174 -8.90 5.52 -0.65
N GLN A 175 -9.53 6.69 -0.84
CA GLN A 175 -10.97 6.79 -1.09
C GLN A 175 -11.38 6.06 -2.38
N ARG A 176 -10.62 6.20 -3.47
CA ARG A 176 -10.89 5.47 -4.73
C ARG A 176 -10.75 3.97 -4.54
N LEU A 177 -9.71 3.52 -3.84
CA LEU A 177 -9.50 2.10 -3.54
C LEU A 177 -10.60 1.54 -2.64
N ARG A 178 -11.03 2.29 -1.62
CA ARG A 178 -12.17 1.93 -0.76
C ARG A 178 -13.45 1.81 -1.57
N LYS A 179 -13.79 2.81 -2.40
CA LYS A 179 -14.97 2.79 -3.28
C LYS A 179 -14.97 1.58 -4.22
N ARG A 180 -13.82 1.22 -4.81
CA ARG A 180 -13.70 0.02 -5.66
C ARG A 180 -13.93 -1.27 -4.88
N ARG A 181 -13.36 -1.38 -3.67
CA ARG A 181 -13.56 -2.55 -2.80
C ARG A 181 -15.00 -2.68 -2.32
N THR A 182 -15.65 -1.58 -1.93
CA THR A 182 -17.06 -1.60 -1.52
C THR A 182 -17.99 -1.90 -2.69
N ALA A 183 -17.70 -1.39 -3.89
CA ALA A 183 -18.49 -1.71 -5.08
C ALA A 183 -18.44 -3.22 -5.40
N LEU A 184 -17.26 -3.85 -5.33
CA LEU A 184 -17.12 -5.30 -5.53
C LEU A 184 -17.94 -6.11 -4.51
N LEU A 185 -17.90 -5.71 -3.24
CA LEU A 185 -18.66 -6.39 -2.18
C LEU A 185 -20.18 -6.25 -2.33
N ILE A 186 -20.68 -5.20 -2.99
CA ILE A 186 -22.12 -5.00 -3.21
C ILE A 186 -22.56 -5.68 -4.51
N ILE A 187 -21.82 -5.51 -5.60
CA ILE A 187 -22.26 -5.94 -6.93
C ILE A 187 -22.32 -7.48 -7.04
N VAL A 188 -21.29 -8.19 -6.56
CA VAL A 188 -21.18 -9.65 -6.70
C VAL A 188 -22.34 -10.41 -6.03
N PRO A 189 -22.70 -10.17 -4.75
CA PRO A 189 -23.82 -10.89 -4.13
C PRO A 189 -25.18 -10.51 -4.71
N ASN A 190 -25.38 -9.26 -5.14
CA ASN A 190 -26.65 -8.85 -5.75
C ASN A 190 -26.87 -9.51 -7.12
N LEU A 191 -25.82 -9.68 -7.93
CA LEU A 191 -25.91 -10.44 -9.19
C LEU A 191 -26.28 -11.91 -8.93
N ALA A 192 -25.70 -12.53 -7.90
CA ALA A 192 -26.05 -13.90 -7.52
C ALA A 192 -27.52 -14.03 -7.09
N LEU A 193 -28.03 -13.07 -6.31
CA LEU A 193 -29.45 -13.03 -5.91
C LEU A 193 -30.37 -12.87 -7.12
N ILE A 194 -30.05 -11.98 -8.05
CA ILE A 194 -30.84 -11.77 -9.28
C ILE A 194 -30.91 -13.07 -10.10
N LEU A 195 -29.79 -13.78 -10.24
CA LEU A 195 -29.75 -15.06 -10.96
C LEU A 195 -30.61 -16.13 -10.28
N ILE A 196 -30.65 -16.16 -8.95
CA ILE A 196 -31.53 -17.06 -8.18
C ILE A 196 -33.01 -16.72 -8.40
N PHE A 197 -33.37 -15.43 -8.39
CA PHE A 197 -34.75 -15.03 -8.68
C PHE A 197 -35.18 -15.36 -10.11
N ILE A 198 -34.28 -15.15 -11.09
CA ILE A 198 -34.54 -15.51 -12.49
C ILE A 198 -34.72 -17.02 -12.63
N SER A 199 -33.87 -17.83 -11.98
CA SER A 199 -33.97 -19.30 -12.07
C SER A 199 -35.26 -19.83 -11.43
N ILE A 200 -35.68 -19.27 -10.29
CA ILE A 200 -36.98 -19.59 -9.67
C ILE A 200 -38.13 -19.23 -10.61
N GLY A 201 -38.12 -18.03 -11.20
CA GLY A 201 -39.17 -17.59 -12.14
C GLY A 201 -39.27 -18.48 -13.38
N ILE A 202 -38.13 -18.89 -13.96
CA ILE A 202 -38.10 -19.83 -15.08
C ILE A 202 -38.67 -21.20 -14.66
N TYR A 203 -38.30 -21.69 -13.47
CA TYR A 203 -38.78 -22.97 -12.95
C TYR A 203 -40.30 -22.97 -12.74
N GLU A 204 -40.85 -21.91 -12.13
CA GLU A 204 -42.30 -21.75 -11.95
C GLU A 204 -43.04 -21.63 -13.28
N GLY A 205 -42.50 -20.86 -14.24
CA GLY A 205 -43.08 -20.71 -15.57
C GLY A 205 -43.15 -22.05 -16.33
N VAL A 206 -42.08 -22.85 -16.30
CA VAL A 206 -42.05 -24.19 -16.92
C VAL A 206 -43.02 -25.15 -16.22
N LYS A 207 -43.11 -25.10 -14.89
CA LYS A 207 -44.04 -25.92 -14.10
C LYS A 207 -45.50 -25.61 -14.45
N SER A 208 -45.87 -24.33 -14.49
CA SER A 208 -47.23 -23.90 -14.85
C SER A 208 -47.59 -24.28 -16.28
N GLY A 209 -46.66 -24.13 -17.23
CA GLY A 209 -46.87 -24.58 -18.62
C GLY A 209 -47.07 -26.09 -18.73
N ARG A 210 -46.33 -26.90 -17.96
CA ARG A 210 -46.54 -28.36 -17.90
C ARG A 210 -47.91 -28.73 -17.35
N MET A 211 -48.37 -28.05 -16.29
CA MET A 211 -49.69 -28.34 -15.70
C MET A 211 -50.83 -28.00 -16.67
N LEU A 212 -50.76 -26.84 -17.35
CA LEU A 212 -51.74 -26.45 -18.36
C LEU A 212 -51.79 -27.43 -19.54
N ASN A 213 -50.64 -27.92 -20.00
CA ASN A 213 -50.60 -28.93 -21.05
C ASN A 213 -51.27 -30.23 -20.59
N VAL A 214 -51.01 -30.70 -19.36
CA VAL A 214 -51.63 -31.92 -18.81
C VAL A 214 -53.15 -31.76 -18.70
N GLU A 215 -53.65 -30.62 -18.21
CA GLU A 215 -55.08 -30.33 -18.17
C GLU A 215 -55.70 -30.27 -19.57
N ALA A 216 -55.01 -29.66 -20.53
CA ALA A 216 -55.48 -29.60 -21.92
C ALA A 216 -55.57 -31.00 -22.56
N TYR A 217 -54.57 -31.87 -22.33
CA TYR A 217 -54.61 -33.26 -22.79
C TYR A 217 -55.76 -34.04 -22.15
N HIS A 218 -55.95 -33.90 -20.83
CA HIS A 218 -57.03 -34.61 -20.13
C HIS A 218 -58.42 -34.15 -20.60
N ASN A 219 -58.62 -32.85 -20.82
CA ASN A 219 -59.88 -32.32 -21.33
C ASN A 219 -60.16 -32.75 -22.78
N ALA A 220 -59.11 -32.86 -23.61
CA ALA A 220 -59.25 -33.37 -24.98
C ALA A 220 -59.64 -34.85 -24.99
N GLU A 221 -59.02 -35.66 -24.13
CA GLU A 221 -59.34 -37.09 -23.98
C GLU A 221 -60.78 -37.31 -23.49
N LEU A 222 -61.23 -36.52 -22.51
CA LEU A 222 -62.64 -36.54 -22.06
C LEU A 222 -63.60 -36.16 -23.19
N ALA A 223 -63.27 -35.17 -24.01
CA ALA A 223 -64.11 -34.78 -25.15
C ALA A 223 -64.21 -35.87 -26.22
N GLU A 224 -63.10 -36.59 -26.48
CA GLU A 224 -63.09 -37.76 -27.37
C GLU A 224 -63.93 -38.92 -26.79
N GLU A 225 -63.84 -39.21 -25.50
CA GLU A 225 -64.68 -40.22 -24.85
C GLU A 225 -66.17 -39.87 -24.88
N PHE A 226 -66.52 -38.60 -24.65
CA PHE A 226 -67.91 -38.14 -24.71
C PHE A 226 -68.48 -38.26 -26.12
N THR A 227 -67.72 -37.83 -27.14
CA THR A 227 -68.16 -37.91 -28.54
C THR A 227 -68.28 -39.36 -29.01
N GLN A 228 -67.38 -40.27 -28.60
CA GLN A 228 -67.53 -41.71 -28.89
C GLN A 228 -68.77 -42.32 -28.23
N ARG A 229 -69.05 -41.97 -26.97
CA ARG A 229 -70.25 -42.44 -26.27
C ARG A 229 -71.54 -41.94 -26.88
N GLU A 230 -71.61 -40.68 -27.30
CA GLU A 230 -72.77 -40.15 -28.03
C GLU A 230 -72.98 -40.87 -29.35
N TYR A 231 -71.90 -41.16 -30.08
CA TYR A 231 -71.97 -41.89 -31.35
C TYR A 231 -72.46 -43.34 -31.17
N GLN A 232 -71.99 -44.04 -30.14
CA GLN A 232 -72.47 -45.38 -29.78
C GLN A 232 -73.93 -45.39 -29.33
N ALA A 233 -74.34 -44.41 -28.52
CA ALA A 233 -75.73 -44.27 -28.11
C ALA A 233 -76.67 -44.00 -29.29
N PHE A 234 -76.20 -43.29 -30.32
CA PHE A 234 -76.95 -43.06 -31.55
C PHE A 234 -77.04 -44.30 -32.45
N SER A 235 -75.97 -45.11 -32.52
CA SER A 235 -75.98 -46.35 -33.31
C SER A 235 -76.82 -47.47 -32.71
N ASP A 236 -76.98 -47.51 -31.38
CA ASP A 236 -77.79 -48.52 -30.70
C ASP A 236 -79.30 -48.25 -30.81
N PHE A 237 -79.70 -47.07 -31.31
CA PHE A 237 -81.10 -46.65 -31.45
C PHE A 237 -81.64 -46.78 -32.88
N SER A 238 -80.79 -47.12 -33.86
CA SER A 238 -81.12 -47.32 -35.28
C SER A 238 -81.16 -48.80 -35.66
#